data_AF-A5DIU1-F1
#
_entry.id   AF-A5DIU1-F1
#
_cell.length_a   1.000
_cell.length_b   1.000
_cell.length_c   1.000
_cell.angle_alpha   90.00
_cell.angle_beta   90.00
_cell.angle_gamma   90.00
#
_symmetry.space_group_name_H-M   'P 1'
#
loop_
_entity.id
_entity.type
_entity.pdbx_description
1 polymer ?
#
loop_
_entity_poly.entity_id
_entity_poly.type
_entity_poly.pdbx_seq_one_letter_code
_entity_poly.pdbx_strand_id
1 'polypeptide(L)'
;MRLNPHIIVVAGQLLLTISLKSHGRLTMLNIVHETYNTFITKPPLKLGAKEKSCLDNVSVNYVLKSANYSQVEHAASECRINMSSRFRAVISPTFNIHDVVHRHQDPVDAELSSIILQRSAEKGVILDPQFDDLDYGYECAIGYQDIAQVILVENVIHADIQTVVEIPPQCMFGNEENQIFIDKKLVDIPLNGTFSCRHGRSPTCKRNIAESSSPRYRLIEH
;
A
#
# COMPACT_ATOMS: atom_id res chain seq x y z
N MET A 1 15.79 -14.10 -15.73
CA MET A 1 16.01 -12.76 -16.31
C MET A 1 15.32 -11.76 -15.38
N ARG A 2 16.07 -10.95 -14.62
CA ARG A 2 15.48 -9.91 -13.74
C ARG A 2 15.13 -8.72 -14.64
N LEU A 3 13.89 -8.69 -15.14
CA LEU A 3 13.33 -7.49 -15.73
C LEU A 3 13.17 -6.49 -14.57
N ASN A 4 14.03 -5.48 -14.50
CA ASN A 4 13.72 -4.27 -13.77
C ASN A 4 12.76 -3.51 -14.70
N PRO A 5 11.44 -3.47 -14.44
CA PRO A 5 10.58 -2.61 -15.23
C PRO A 5 11.06 -1.17 -14.99
N HIS A 6 11.74 -0.59 -15.99
CA HIS A 6 11.93 0.85 -15.99
C HIS A 6 10.55 1.46 -16.14
N ILE A 7 10.00 1.95 -15.03
CA ILE A 7 8.77 2.72 -15.04
C ILE A 7 9.06 3.98 -15.84
N ILE A 8 8.42 4.11 -17.00
CA ILE A 8 8.58 5.27 -17.88
C ILE A 8 7.56 6.33 -17.47
N VAL A 9 7.54 6.68 -16.19
CA VAL A 9 6.82 7.87 -15.71
C VAL A 9 7.88 8.85 -15.26
N VAL A 10 7.89 10.02 -15.92
CA VAL A 10 8.95 11.00 -15.75
C VAL A 10 8.76 11.70 -14.40
N ALA A 11 9.83 11.80 -13.63
CA ALA A 11 9.84 12.60 -12.41
C ALA A 11 9.37 14.04 -12.69
N GLY A 12 8.52 14.58 -11.83
CA GLY A 12 7.91 15.90 -11.97
C GLY A 12 6.60 15.92 -12.76
N GLN A 13 6.09 14.78 -13.20
CA GLN A 13 4.82 14.72 -13.94
C GLN A 13 3.61 14.83 -12.99
N LEU A 14 2.67 15.75 -13.30
CA LEU A 14 1.37 15.84 -12.63
C LEU A 14 0.54 14.60 -12.94
N LEU A 15 0.19 13.82 -11.92
CA LEU A 15 -0.63 12.61 -12.03
C LEU A 15 -2.11 12.95 -11.94
N LEU A 16 -2.52 13.59 -10.85
CA LEU A 16 -3.91 13.83 -10.49
C LEU A 16 -4.08 15.24 -9.90
N THR A 17 -5.20 15.89 -10.22
CA THR A 17 -5.63 17.12 -9.54
C THR A 17 -6.98 16.87 -8.89
N ILE A 18 -7.00 16.88 -7.56
CA ILE A 18 -8.23 16.82 -6.78
C ILE A 18 -8.76 18.23 -6.57
N SER A 19 -10.04 18.40 -6.86
CA SER A 19 -10.78 19.65 -6.68
C SER A 19 -12.24 19.36 -6.33
N LEU A 20 -12.96 20.37 -5.86
CA LEU A 20 -14.38 20.23 -5.54
C LEU A 20 -15.21 19.70 -6.70
N LYS A 21 -14.86 20.09 -7.94
CA LYS A 21 -15.57 19.68 -9.16
C LYS A 21 -15.38 18.19 -9.49
N SER A 22 -14.23 17.62 -9.13
CA SER A 22 -13.85 16.26 -9.51
C SER A 22 -14.18 15.24 -8.42
N HIS A 23 -13.97 15.58 -7.15
CA HIS A 23 -14.04 14.63 -6.03
C HIS A 23 -15.09 14.98 -4.98
N GLY A 24 -15.80 16.09 -5.15
CA GLY A 24 -16.91 16.50 -4.29
C GLY A 24 -16.48 17.11 -2.96
N ARG A 25 -17.49 17.57 -2.21
CA ARG A 25 -17.30 18.40 -1.01
C ARG A 25 -16.61 17.68 0.14
N LEU A 26 -16.99 16.44 0.43
CA LEU A 26 -16.51 15.72 1.60
C LEU A 26 -15.00 15.46 1.52
N THR A 27 -14.52 15.01 0.36
CA THR A 27 -13.10 14.77 0.09
C THR A 27 -12.30 16.06 0.26
N MET A 28 -12.76 17.17 -0.32
CA MET A 28 -12.07 18.45 -0.20
C MET A 28 -12.02 18.95 1.25
N LEU A 29 -13.12 18.81 2.00
CA LEU A 29 -13.14 19.17 3.41
C LEU A 29 -12.12 18.36 4.21
N ASN A 30 -12.07 17.04 3.99
CA ASN A 30 -11.10 16.17 4.68
C ASN A 30 -9.67 16.60 4.39
N ILE A 31 -9.32 16.84 3.12
CA ILE A 31 -7.95 17.27 2.76
C ILE A 31 -7.61 18.62 3.39
N VAL A 32 -8.53 19.59 3.36
CA VAL A 32 -8.29 20.92 3.98
C VAL A 32 -8.13 20.78 5.50
N HIS A 33 -8.93 19.94 6.15
CA HIS A 33 -8.82 19.68 7.59
C HIS A 33 -7.52 18.95 7.95
N GLU A 34 -7.14 17.92 7.20
CA GLU A 34 -5.88 17.19 7.40
C GLU A 34 -4.68 18.11 7.20
N THR A 35 -4.66 18.88 6.11
CA THR A 35 -3.60 19.87 5.83
C THR A 35 -3.51 20.88 6.97
N TYR A 36 -4.65 21.39 7.44
CA TYR A 36 -4.68 22.28 8.60
C TYR A 36 -4.07 21.62 9.83
N ASN A 37 -4.53 20.42 10.20
CA ASN A 37 -4.06 19.74 11.41
C ASN A 37 -2.57 19.38 11.35
N THR A 38 -2.06 19.05 10.16
CA THR A 38 -0.65 18.70 9.95
C THR A 38 0.26 19.92 10.05
N PHE A 39 -0.12 21.05 9.43
CA PHE A 39 0.77 22.21 9.30
C PHE A 39 0.44 23.36 10.26
N ILE A 40 -0.80 23.46 10.74
CA ILE A 40 -1.28 24.52 11.63
C ILE A 40 -1.92 23.92 12.88
N THR A 41 -1.15 23.92 13.95
CA THR A 41 -1.54 23.24 15.19
C THR A 41 -2.59 24.02 15.99
N LYS A 42 -2.69 25.36 15.91
CA LYS A 42 -3.68 26.19 16.65
C LYS A 42 -3.92 27.58 16.01
N PRO A 43 -5.13 28.18 16.15
CA PRO A 43 -6.41 27.64 16.67
C PRO A 43 -7.03 26.60 15.70
N PRO A 44 -8.16 25.92 15.97
CA PRO A 44 -8.77 25.00 15.00
C PRO A 44 -9.38 25.72 13.79
N LEU A 45 -9.35 25.08 12.61
CA LEU A 45 -9.94 25.60 11.38
C LEU A 45 -11.43 25.93 11.56
N LYS A 46 -11.85 27.13 11.16
CA LYS A 46 -13.25 27.56 11.13
C LYS A 46 -13.59 28.18 9.76
N LEU A 47 -14.07 27.37 8.84
CA LEU A 47 -14.41 27.81 7.48
C LEU A 47 -15.69 28.67 7.42
N GLY A 48 -16.66 28.46 8.33
CA GLY A 48 -17.84 29.32 8.51
C GLY A 48 -18.52 29.73 7.19
N ALA A 49 -18.85 31.01 7.04
CA ALA A 49 -19.49 31.56 5.84
C ALA A 49 -18.59 31.56 4.58
N LYS A 50 -17.28 31.32 4.72
CA LYS A 50 -16.32 31.30 3.61
C LYS A 50 -16.05 29.90 3.06
N GLU A 51 -16.63 28.86 3.67
CA GLU A 51 -16.38 27.46 3.29
C GLU A 51 -16.55 27.20 1.80
N LYS A 52 -17.68 27.62 1.21
CA LYS A 52 -17.94 27.39 -0.21
C LYS A 52 -16.86 28.03 -1.10
N SER A 53 -16.56 29.30 -0.86
CA SER A 53 -15.53 30.04 -1.62
C SER A 53 -14.13 29.47 -1.41
N CYS A 54 -13.83 28.97 -0.20
CA CYS A 54 -12.62 28.23 0.08
C CYS A 54 -12.53 26.96 -0.77
N LEU A 55 -13.49 26.04 -0.61
CA LEU A 55 -13.46 24.74 -1.29
C LEU A 55 -13.52 24.84 -2.81
N ASP A 56 -14.24 25.82 -3.37
CA ASP A 56 -14.32 26.06 -4.81
C ASP A 56 -12.94 26.37 -5.43
N ASN A 57 -12.02 26.90 -4.63
CA ASN A 57 -10.71 27.39 -5.08
C ASN A 57 -9.52 26.59 -4.54
N VAL A 58 -9.75 25.61 -3.65
CA VAL A 58 -8.69 24.68 -3.23
C VAL A 58 -8.43 23.69 -4.36
N SER A 59 -7.15 23.47 -4.65
CA SER A 59 -6.71 22.39 -5.52
C SER A 59 -5.58 21.61 -4.87
N VAL A 60 -5.56 20.31 -5.15
CA VAL A 60 -4.56 19.39 -4.61
C VAL A 60 -3.95 18.67 -5.79
N ASN A 61 -2.66 18.88 -6.01
CA ASN A 61 -1.92 18.32 -7.12
C ASN A 61 -1.01 17.21 -6.63
N TYR A 62 -1.14 16.03 -7.23
CA TYR A 62 -0.28 14.88 -6.97
C TYR A 62 0.74 14.76 -8.09
N VAL A 63 2.02 14.91 -7.76
CA VAL A 63 3.13 14.93 -8.71
C VAL A 63 4.04 13.75 -8.43
N LEU A 64 4.29 12.90 -9.43
CA LEU A 64 5.24 11.80 -9.26
C LEU A 64 6.65 12.35 -9.11
N LYS A 65 7.36 11.98 -8.05
CA LYS A 65 8.78 12.33 -7.86
C LYS A 65 9.70 11.24 -8.32
N SER A 66 9.44 10.02 -7.88
CA SER A 66 10.21 8.86 -8.29
C SER A 66 9.35 7.62 -8.19
N ALA A 67 9.74 6.57 -8.90
CA ALA A 67 9.13 5.27 -8.74
C ALA A 67 10.25 4.23 -8.74
N ASN A 68 10.27 3.39 -7.71
CA ASN A 68 11.29 2.38 -7.52
C ASN A 68 10.65 1.01 -7.47
N TYR A 69 11.30 0.04 -8.11
CA TYR A 69 10.87 -1.35 -8.07
C TYR A 69 11.57 -2.07 -6.93
N SER A 70 10.83 -2.81 -6.13
CA SER A 70 11.40 -3.65 -5.07
C SER A 70 10.60 -4.93 -4.85
N GLN A 71 11.13 -5.81 -4.03
CA GLN A 71 10.42 -6.99 -3.54
C GLN A 71 10.05 -6.81 -2.08
N VAL A 72 8.80 -7.14 -1.76
CA VAL A 72 8.25 -7.06 -0.40
C VAL A 72 7.77 -8.44 0.02
N GLU A 73 7.97 -8.78 1.29
CA GLU A 73 7.52 -10.04 1.87
C GLU A 73 6.37 -9.79 2.84
N HIS A 74 5.26 -10.51 2.64
CA HIS A 74 4.10 -10.51 3.53
C HIS A 74 3.92 -11.89 4.16
N ALA A 75 3.48 -11.94 5.42
CA ALA A 75 3.09 -13.19 6.04
C ALA A 75 1.83 -13.72 5.34
N ALA A 76 1.93 -14.92 4.75
CA ALA A 76 0.84 -15.53 4.00
C ALA A 76 0.14 -16.66 4.73
N SER A 77 0.67 -17.14 5.85
CA SER A 77 0.05 -18.15 6.70
C SER A 77 0.26 -17.83 8.17
N GLU A 78 -0.31 -18.65 9.04
CA GLU A 78 0.14 -18.73 10.43
C GLU A 78 1.61 -19.18 10.51
N CYS A 79 2.27 -18.77 11.58
CA CYS A 79 3.60 -19.25 11.95
C CYS A 79 3.45 -20.53 12.77
N ARG A 80 4.11 -21.63 12.41
CA ARG A 80 4.09 -22.86 13.23
C ARG A 80 5.45 -23.45 13.50
N ILE A 81 5.52 -24.20 14.58
CA ILE A 81 6.62 -25.09 14.95
C ILE A 81 6.11 -26.52 14.99
N ASN A 82 6.80 -27.46 14.35
CA ASN A 82 6.42 -28.86 14.42
C ASN A 82 7.05 -29.52 15.65
N MET A 83 6.23 -29.93 16.60
CA MET A 83 6.68 -30.62 17.81
C MET A 83 6.62 -32.15 17.69
N SER A 84 6.19 -32.69 16.54
CA SER A 84 6.15 -34.13 16.28
C SER A 84 7.48 -34.61 15.71
N SER A 85 8.08 -35.61 16.34
CA SER A 85 9.26 -36.30 15.81
C SER A 85 8.91 -37.38 14.78
N ARG A 86 7.62 -37.67 14.58
CA ARG A 86 7.14 -38.77 13.72
C ARG A 86 6.53 -38.31 12.40
N PHE A 87 5.94 -37.11 12.39
CA PHE A 87 5.16 -36.61 11.27
C PHE A 87 5.68 -35.24 10.85
N ARG A 88 5.57 -34.92 9.56
CA ARG A 88 5.76 -33.55 9.09
C ARG A 88 4.47 -32.76 9.27
N ALA A 89 4.61 -31.51 9.71
CA ALA A 89 3.51 -30.56 9.65
C ALA A 89 3.53 -29.89 8.27
N VAL A 90 2.35 -29.63 7.71
CA VAL A 90 2.21 -28.88 6.46
C VAL A 90 1.48 -27.57 6.75
N ILE A 91 2.03 -26.46 6.23
CA ILE A 91 1.36 -25.15 6.24
C ILE A 91 1.12 -24.73 4.79
N SER A 92 -0.06 -24.17 4.53
CA SER A 92 -0.45 -23.60 3.25
C SER A 92 -0.74 -22.09 3.38
N PRO A 93 -0.73 -21.33 2.28
CA PRO A 93 -1.21 -19.95 2.28
C PRO A 93 -2.65 -19.82 2.79
N THR A 94 -2.95 -18.67 3.39
CA THR A 94 -4.31 -18.24 3.70
C THR A 94 -4.99 -17.82 2.41
N PHE A 95 -6.19 -18.34 2.16
CA PHE A 95 -6.96 -18.01 0.96
C PHE A 95 -7.18 -16.50 0.81
N ASN A 96 -7.03 -15.98 -0.42
CA ASN A 96 -7.16 -14.56 -0.75
C ASN A 96 -6.29 -13.61 0.10
N ILE A 97 -5.12 -14.06 0.55
CA ILE A 97 -4.25 -13.19 1.36
C ILE A 97 -3.81 -11.90 0.64
N HIS A 98 -3.63 -11.92 -0.69
CA HIS A 98 -3.28 -10.72 -1.46
C HIS A 98 -4.35 -9.63 -1.31
N ASP A 99 -5.63 -9.99 -1.39
CA ASP A 99 -6.73 -9.06 -1.13
C ASP A 99 -6.64 -8.47 0.27
N VAL A 100 -6.34 -9.28 1.28
CA VAL A 100 -6.25 -8.83 2.68
C VAL A 100 -5.09 -7.85 2.88
N VAL A 101 -3.94 -8.12 2.26
CA VAL A 101 -2.76 -7.24 2.30
C VAL A 101 -3.07 -5.89 1.67
N HIS A 102 -3.83 -5.87 0.56
CA HIS A 102 -4.09 -4.65 -0.23
C HIS A 102 -5.45 -3.99 0.06
N ARG A 103 -6.29 -4.57 0.92
CA ARG A 103 -7.71 -4.15 1.17
C ARG A 103 -7.89 -2.70 1.62
N HIS A 104 -6.84 -2.06 2.12
CA HIS A 104 -6.91 -0.75 2.80
C HIS A 104 -6.41 0.39 1.92
N GLN A 105 -6.29 0.20 0.60
CA GLN A 105 -5.88 1.29 -0.29
C GLN A 105 -6.94 2.41 -0.29
N ASP A 106 -6.50 3.62 0.06
CA ASP A 106 -7.26 4.86 -0.07
C ASP A 106 -7.77 4.99 -1.53
N PRO A 107 -9.03 5.41 -1.77
CA PRO A 107 -9.52 5.65 -3.13
C PRO A 107 -8.60 6.53 -3.98
N VAL A 108 -7.93 7.51 -3.38
CA VAL A 108 -6.93 8.35 -4.06
C VAL A 108 -5.71 7.52 -4.47
N ASP A 109 -5.26 6.58 -3.63
CA ASP A 109 -4.12 5.70 -3.93
C ASP A 109 -4.46 4.73 -5.06
N ALA A 110 -5.68 4.20 -5.08
CA ALA A 110 -6.16 3.36 -6.18
C ALA A 110 -6.18 4.13 -7.52
N GLU A 111 -6.65 5.38 -7.51
CA GLU A 111 -6.67 6.23 -8.70
C GLU A 111 -5.25 6.59 -9.17
N LEU A 112 -4.36 6.98 -8.25
CA LEU A 112 -2.95 7.27 -8.56
C LEU A 112 -2.24 6.04 -9.14
N SER A 113 -2.48 4.86 -8.55
CA SER A 113 -1.95 3.59 -9.04
C SER A 113 -2.40 3.32 -10.48
N SER A 114 -3.71 3.45 -10.74
CA SER A 114 -4.28 3.29 -12.08
C SER A 114 -3.66 4.25 -13.11
N ILE A 115 -3.50 5.53 -12.77
CA ILE A 115 -2.88 6.54 -13.64
C ILE A 115 -1.41 6.19 -13.94
N ILE A 116 -0.65 5.74 -12.94
CA ILE A 116 0.75 5.35 -13.12
C ILE A 116 0.87 4.13 -14.04
N LEU A 117 0.02 3.12 -13.86
CA LEU A 117 -0.01 1.92 -14.71
C LEU A 117 -0.42 2.27 -16.14
N GLN A 118 -1.49 3.05 -16.33
CA GLN A 118 -1.96 3.48 -17.64
C GLN A 118 -0.87 4.25 -18.40
N ARG A 119 -0.23 5.23 -17.76
CA ARG A 119 0.83 6.03 -18.41
C ARG A 119 2.07 5.20 -18.74
N SER A 120 2.39 4.22 -17.92
CA SER A 120 3.47 3.27 -18.22
C SER A 120 3.14 2.47 -19.48
N ALA A 121 1.89 2.00 -19.61
CA ALA A 121 1.41 1.27 -20.79
C ALA A 121 1.42 2.14 -22.05
N GLU A 122 1.04 3.41 -21.98
CA GLU A 122 1.13 4.38 -23.10
C GLU A 122 2.58 4.58 -23.59
N LYS A 123 3.57 4.33 -22.73
CA LYS A 123 5.00 4.36 -23.08
C LYS A 123 5.56 3.00 -23.50
N GLY A 124 4.70 1.99 -23.63
CA GLY A 124 5.07 0.64 -24.07
C GLY A 124 5.57 -0.27 -22.96
N VAL A 125 5.42 0.10 -21.68
CA VAL A 125 5.74 -0.76 -20.54
C VAL A 125 4.44 -1.23 -19.90
N ILE A 126 4.07 -2.48 -20.21
CA ILE A 126 2.87 -3.10 -19.67
C ILE A 126 3.21 -3.67 -18.29
N LEU A 127 2.60 -3.07 -17.27
CA LEU A 127 2.68 -3.48 -15.87
C LEU A 127 1.28 -3.93 -15.49
N ASP A 128 1.01 -5.22 -15.57
CA ASP A 128 -0.30 -5.77 -15.30
C ASP A 128 -0.28 -6.49 -13.95
N PRO A 129 -1.10 -6.05 -12.96
CA PRO A 129 -1.25 -6.76 -11.71
C PRO A 129 -1.77 -8.20 -11.93
N GLN A 130 -0.93 -9.20 -11.71
CA GLN A 130 -1.22 -10.62 -11.90
C GLN A 130 -1.21 -11.35 -10.55
N PHE A 131 -2.39 -11.43 -9.93
CA PHE A 131 -2.61 -12.17 -8.69
C PHE A 131 -3.55 -13.37 -8.86
N ASP A 132 -4.24 -13.47 -9.99
CA ASP A 132 -5.14 -14.59 -10.31
C ASP A 132 -4.40 -15.94 -10.40
N ASP A 133 -3.11 -15.92 -10.76
CA ASP A 133 -2.26 -17.10 -10.92
C ASP A 133 -1.51 -17.51 -9.64
N LEU A 134 -1.86 -16.94 -8.48
CA LEU A 134 -1.23 -17.34 -7.21
C LEU A 134 -1.54 -18.81 -6.87
N ASP A 135 -0.50 -19.61 -6.64
CA ASP A 135 -0.63 -21.03 -6.29
C ASP A 135 -1.08 -21.22 -4.83
N TYR A 136 -2.38 -21.11 -4.59
CA TYR A 136 -2.98 -21.41 -3.28
C TYR A 136 -2.89 -22.90 -2.88
N GLY A 137 -2.44 -23.77 -3.79
CA GLY A 137 -2.08 -25.16 -3.51
C GLY A 137 -0.66 -25.32 -2.97
N TYR A 138 0.12 -24.24 -2.84
CA TYR A 138 1.48 -24.27 -2.31
C TYR A 138 1.50 -24.82 -0.88
N GLU A 139 2.36 -25.81 -0.64
CA GLU A 139 2.48 -26.47 0.66
C GLU A 139 3.91 -26.40 1.18
N CYS A 140 4.05 -26.02 2.44
CA CYS A 140 5.32 -25.95 3.15
C CYS A 140 5.41 -27.04 4.20
N ALA A 141 6.29 -28.02 3.98
CA ALA A 141 6.53 -29.11 4.91
C ALA A 141 7.57 -28.73 5.98
N ILE A 142 7.28 -29.05 7.23
CA ILE A 142 8.06 -28.64 8.41
C ILE A 142 8.51 -29.88 9.18
N GLY A 143 9.82 -30.01 9.36
CA GLY A 143 10.46 -31.08 10.11
C GLY A 143 10.39 -30.87 11.62
N TYR A 144 10.84 -31.87 12.40
CA TYR A 144 10.80 -31.81 13.86
C TYR A 144 11.60 -30.63 14.40
N GLN A 145 10.99 -29.85 15.30
CA GLN A 145 11.49 -28.61 15.90
C GLN A 145 11.76 -27.46 14.92
N ASP A 146 11.40 -27.62 13.64
CA ASP A 146 11.49 -26.54 12.68
C ASP A 146 10.31 -25.57 12.88
N ILE A 147 10.62 -24.28 12.73
CA ILE A 147 9.63 -23.20 12.69
C ILE A 147 9.55 -22.69 11.26
N ALA A 148 8.35 -22.51 10.73
CA ALA A 148 8.16 -21.92 9.41
C ALA A 148 6.83 -21.19 9.26
N GLN A 149 6.77 -20.37 8.21
CA GLN A 149 5.60 -19.64 7.75
C GLN A 149 5.65 -19.57 6.23
N VAL A 150 4.52 -19.71 5.56
CA VAL A 150 4.41 -19.37 4.14
C VAL A 150 4.38 -17.85 4.02
N ILE A 151 5.21 -17.29 3.14
CA ILE A 151 5.24 -15.87 2.83
C ILE A 151 4.78 -15.64 1.40
N LEU A 152 4.16 -14.49 1.17
CA LEU A 152 3.88 -13.96 -0.16
C LEU A 152 5.01 -12.98 -0.49
N VAL A 153 5.79 -13.29 -1.53
CA VAL A 153 6.85 -12.43 -2.05
C VAL A 153 6.28 -11.69 -3.24
N GLU A 154 6.08 -10.39 -3.10
CA GLU A 154 5.50 -9.53 -4.13
C GLU A 154 6.56 -8.69 -4.80
N ASN A 155 6.39 -8.47 -6.09
CA ASN A 155 7.07 -7.43 -6.82
C ASN A 155 6.21 -6.16 -6.76
N VAL A 156 6.75 -5.09 -6.19
CA VAL A 156 6.01 -3.87 -5.87
C VAL A 156 6.72 -2.66 -6.47
N ILE A 157 5.93 -1.73 -6.99
CA ILE A 157 6.39 -0.39 -7.35
C ILE A 157 6.09 0.55 -6.19
N HIS A 158 7.13 1.17 -5.66
CA HIS A 158 7.04 2.23 -4.67
C HIS A 158 7.09 3.58 -5.37
N ALA A 159 5.94 4.22 -5.52
CA ALA A 159 5.82 5.56 -6.10
C ALA A 159 5.89 6.63 -5.00
N ASP A 160 6.95 7.45 -5.03
CA ASP A 160 7.06 8.66 -4.21
C ASP A 160 6.30 9.79 -4.91
N ILE A 161 5.21 10.23 -4.28
CA ILE A 161 4.29 11.24 -4.79
C ILE A 161 4.39 12.46 -3.89
N GLN A 162 4.65 13.61 -4.50
CA GLN A 162 4.52 14.89 -3.83
C GLN A 162 3.08 15.36 -3.93
N THR A 163 2.46 15.61 -2.77
CA THR A 163 1.17 16.28 -2.68
C THR A 163 1.42 17.77 -2.51
N VAL A 164 0.85 18.58 -3.39
CA VAL A 164 0.90 20.05 -3.34
C VAL A 164 -0.52 20.55 -3.14
N VAL A 165 -0.80 21.09 -1.95
CA VAL A 165 -2.10 21.65 -1.60
C VAL A 165 -2.00 23.16 -1.67
N GLU A 166 -2.75 23.75 -2.61
CA GLU A 166 -2.85 25.20 -2.74
C GLU A 166 -4.10 25.67 -1.99
N ILE A 167 -3.88 26.32 -0.85
CA ILE A 167 -4.95 26.85 -0.01
C ILE A 167 -5.11 28.34 -0.29
N PRO A 168 -6.27 28.75 -0.81
CA PRO A 168 -6.51 30.15 -1.13
C PRO A 168 -6.78 30.98 0.14
N PRO A 169 -6.54 32.30 0.11
CA PRO A 169 -6.70 33.21 1.26
C PRO A 169 -8.09 33.18 1.88
N GLN A 170 -9.12 32.94 1.06
CA GLN A 170 -10.50 32.77 1.52
C GLN A 170 -10.68 31.61 2.52
N CYS A 171 -9.77 30.64 2.57
CA CYS A 171 -9.78 29.56 3.56
C CYS A 171 -9.23 29.96 4.94
N MET A 172 -8.65 31.17 5.07
CA MET A 172 -8.08 31.76 6.31
C MET A 172 -7.26 30.79 7.16
N PHE A 173 -6.00 30.61 6.77
CA PHE A 173 -4.95 29.92 7.52
C PHE A 173 -3.93 30.98 8.01
N GLY A 174 -4.35 31.94 8.84
CA GLY A 174 -3.48 33.06 9.28
C GLY A 174 -3.54 34.31 8.38
N ASN A 175 -2.54 35.20 8.50
CA ASN A 175 -2.48 36.51 7.84
C ASN A 175 -1.70 36.51 6.50
N GLU A 176 -1.29 35.35 6.00
CA GLU A 176 -0.43 35.25 4.81
C GLU A 176 -1.25 35.03 3.52
N GLU A 177 -0.66 35.40 2.38
CA GLU A 177 -1.18 35.18 1.02
C GLU A 177 -1.25 33.67 0.68
N ASN A 178 -1.65 33.31 -0.55
CA ASN A 178 -1.78 31.92 -1.04
C ASN A 178 -0.76 30.96 -0.39
N GLN A 179 -1.25 30.01 0.41
CA GLN A 179 -0.38 29.05 1.09
C GLN A 179 -0.25 27.78 0.29
N ILE A 180 0.98 27.39 0.01
CA ILE A 180 1.32 26.15 -0.68
C ILE A 180 1.88 25.20 0.35
N PHE A 181 1.15 24.12 0.61
CA PHE A 181 1.60 23.05 1.50
C PHE A 181 2.11 21.89 0.66
N ILE A 182 3.26 21.36 1.06
CA ILE A 182 3.93 20.28 0.37
C ILE A 182 4.08 19.13 1.35
N ASP A 183 3.53 17.97 0.95
CA ASP A 183 3.67 16.73 1.69
C ASP A 183 4.16 15.61 0.76
N LYS A 184 4.57 14.48 1.35
CA LYS A 184 5.01 13.28 0.63
C LYS A 184 4.06 12.13 0.94
N LYS A 185 3.64 11.43 -0.11
CA LYS A 185 2.85 10.21 -0.04
C LYS A 185 3.59 9.09 -0.76
N LEU A 186 3.65 7.92 -0.13
CA LEU A 186 4.14 6.71 -0.77
C LEU A 186 2.93 5.89 -1.23
N VAL A 187 2.89 5.53 -2.51
CA VAL A 187 1.87 4.65 -3.08
C VAL A 187 2.54 3.38 -3.56
N ASP A 188 2.11 2.26 -3.01
CA ASP A 188 2.62 0.93 -3.34
C ASP A 188 1.69 0.26 -4.36
N ILE A 189 2.24 -0.07 -5.52
CA ILE A 189 1.52 -0.72 -6.62
C ILE A 189 2.03 -2.16 -6.73
N PRO A 190 1.30 -3.14 -6.17
CA PRO A 190 1.68 -4.55 -6.25
C PRO A 190 1.44 -5.06 -7.67
N LEU A 191 2.42 -5.75 -8.25
CA LEU A 191 2.37 -6.22 -9.65
C LEU A 191 2.11 -7.72 -9.76
N ASN A 192 2.76 -8.53 -8.95
CA ASN A 192 2.51 -9.96 -8.88
C ASN A 192 3.19 -10.51 -7.63
N GLY A 193 2.89 -11.76 -7.31
CA GLY A 193 3.52 -12.42 -6.19
C GLY A 193 3.74 -13.91 -6.41
N THR A 194 4.53 -14.49 -5.52
CA THR A 194 4.73 -15.94 -5.42
C THR A 194 4.74 -16.34 -3.96
N PHE A 195 4.21 -17.53 -3.67
CA PHE A 195 4.35 -18.10 -2.32
C PHE A 195 5.71 -18.77 -2.14
N SER A 196 6.25 -18.66 -0.94
CA SER A 196 7.52 -19.27 -0.57
C SER A 196 7.52 -19.73 0.88
N CYS A 197 8.22 -20.83 1.15
CA CYS A 197 8.53 -21.28 2.48
C CYS A 197 9.59 -20.40 3.14
N ARG A 198 9.24 -19.76 4.25
CA ARG A 198 10.21 -19.15 5.14
C ARG A 198 10.44 -20.03 6.36
N HIS A 199 11.59 -20.70 6.38
CA HIS A 199 12.06 -21.45 7.54
C HIS A 199 12.81 -20.53 8.51
N GLY A 200 12.72 -20.86 9.79
CA GLY A 200 13.37 -20.09 10.86
C GLY A 200 12.54 -18.91 11.35
N ARG A 201 13.12 -18.14 12.26
CA ARG A 201 12.45 -17.01 12.90
C ARG A 201 12.40 -15.81 11.97
N SER A 202 11.30 -15.06 12.03
CA SER A 202 11.11 -13.80 11.32
C SER A 202 10.42 -12.78 12.24
N PRO A 203 10.29 -11.51 11.82
CA PRO A 203 9.50 -10.53 12.56
C PRO A 203 8.06 -10.99 12.83
N THR A 204 7.45 -11.69 11.86
CA THR A 204 6.08 -12.23 11.89
C THR A 204 5.98 -13.66 12.38
N CYS A 205 7.10 -14.37 12.53
CA CYS A 205 7.13 -15.77 12.94
C CYS A 205 8.19 -16.02 14.01
N LYS A 206 7.74 -16.02 15.27
CA LYS A 206 8.58 -16.26 16.46
C LYS A 206 8.02 -17.43 17.25
N ARG A 207 8.86 -18.05 18.09
CA ARG A 207 8.50 -19.26 18.83
C ARG A 207 7.25 -19.08 19.70
N ASN A 208 7.12 -17.97 20.41
CA ASN A 208 5.95 -17.64 21.23
C ASN A 208 4.66 -17.46 20.41
N ILE A 209 4.78 -17.01 19.15
CA ILE A 209 3.65 -16.90 18.21
C ILE A 209 3.29 -18.30 17.70
N ALA A 210 4.29 -19.09 17.33
CA ALA A 210 4.10 -20.46 16.86
C ALA A 210 3.47 -21.38 17.91
N GLU A 211 3.86 -21.25 19.18
CA GLU A 211 3.35 -22.04 20.30
C GLU A 211 1.91 -21.67 20.69
N SER A 212 1.45 -20.45 20.36
CA SER A 212 0.06 -20.02 20.61
C SER A 212 -0.89 -20.30 19.45
N SER A 213 -0.38 -20.60 18.25
CA SER A 213 -1.19 -21.04 17.10
C SER A 213 -1.72 -22.47 17.34
N SER A 214 -3.05 -22.62 17.33
CA SER A 214 -3.70 -23.87 17.77
C SER A 214 -3.46 -25.02 16.77
N PRO A 215 -3.10 -26.23 17.21
CA PRO A 215 -2.74 -27.35 16.33
C PRO A 215 -3.99 -28.09 15.85
N ARG A 216 -4.77 -27.47 14.97
CA ARG A 216 -5.70 -28.21 14.10
C ARG A 216 -5.05 -28.26 12.71
N TYR A 217 -5.15 -29.38 11.99
CA TYR A 217 -4.72 -29.64 10.59
C TYR A 217 -3.49 -30.55 10.34
N ARG A 218 -3.51 -31.11 9.11
CA ARG A 218 -3.09 -32.46 8.67
C ARG A 218 -1.63 -32.79 8.93
N LEU A 219 -1.40 -33.85 9.71
CA LEU A 219 -0.15 -34.58 9.76
C LEU A 219 -0.17 -35.59 8.60
N ILE A 220 0.83 -35.55 7.73
CA ILE A 220 0.96 -36.51 6.63
C ILE A 220 1.97 -37.58 7.06
N GLU A 221 1.58 -38.84 6.91
CA GLU A 221 2.44 -40.01 7.13
C GLU A 221 3.46 -40.15 5.99
N HIS A 222 4.66 -40.61 6.35
CA HIS A 222 5.79 -40.79 5.45
C HIS A 222 5.60 -41.97 4.49
#